data_AF-A0A2V8M4M5-F1
#
_entry.id   AF-A0A2V8M4M5-F1
#
_cell.length_a   1.000
_cell.length_b   1.000
_cell.length_c   1.000
_cell.angle_alpha   90.00
_cell.angle_beta   90.00
_cell.angle_gamma   90.00
#
_symmetry.space_group_name_H-M   'P 1'
#
loop_
_entity.id
_entity.type
_entity.pdbx_description
1 polymer ?
#
loop_
_entity_poly.entity_id
_entity_poly.type
_entity_poly.pdbx_seq_one_letter_code
_entity_poly.pdbx_strand_id
1 'polypeptide(L)'
;EAPDNLRRLDVSHVWMIDPMDGTREFIAHRGEFAVQIGLVVDGTPVLGVVYQPTENKLYSAAKGLGAFLESNGARIPLHVSDEATASRMTMAVSRSHYSRRVDAVRERLCIKNLLPLGSVGLKVGALCEGGAHVYIHTGNRTHVWDTCGPEAILREAGGRMTDISNEPLEYRAHAVQNPNGLIATNGVIHDRVVQVVQSVLESFR
;
A
#
# COMPACT_ATOMS: atom_id res chain seq x y z
N GLU A 1 -13.58 -5.86 -14.84
CA GLU A 1 -12.15 -5.94 -15.14
C GLU A 1 -11.97 -6.47 -16.55
N ALA A 2 -11.03 -5.91 -17.32
CA ALA A 2 -10.69 -6.46 -18.63
C ALA A 2 -9.72 -7.65 -18.44
N PRO A 3 -9.88 -8.75 -19.20
CA PRO A 3 -8.94 -9.86 -19.13
C PRO A 3 -7.53 -9.40 -19.56
N ASP A 4 -6.52 -9.78 -18.79
CA ASP A 4 -5.12 -9.50 -19.14
C ASP A 4 -4.71 -10.32 -20.36
N ASN A 5 -4.40 -9.64 -21.46
CA ASN A 5 -3.96 -10.25 -22.71
C ASN A 5 -2.44 -10.37 -22.82
N LEU A 6 -1.72 -10.13 -21.71
CA LEU A 6 -0.26 -10.21 -21.57
C LEU A 6 0.56 -9.23 -22.43
N ARG A 7 -0.05 -8.41 -23.28
CA ARG A 7 0.66 -7.41 -24.09
C ARG A 7 1.45 -6.41 -23.24
N ARG A 8 1.07 -6.22 -21.98
CA ARG A 8 1.80 -5.40 -21.02
C ARG A 8 3.23 -5.91 -20.75
N LEU A 9 3.51 -7.19 -20.98
CA LEU A 9 4.84 -7.77 -20.78
C LEU A 9 5.82 -7.38 -21.88
N ASP A 10 5.31 -7.09 -23.07
CA ASP A 10 6.06 -6.80 -24.30
C ASP A 10 6.41 -5.31 -24.46
N VAL A 11 5.91 -4.46 -23.58
CA VAL A 11 6.12 -3.00 -23.61
C VAL A 11 6.85 -2.53 -22.36
N SER A 12 7.59 -1.42 -22.47
CA SER A 12 8.30 -0.84 -21.33
C SER A 12 7.39 -0.01 -20.43
N HIS A 13 6.34 0.61 -20.98
CA HIS A 13 5.44 1.51 -20.25
C HIS A 13 4.05 0.88 -20.10
N VAL A 14 3.60 0.71 -18.86
CA VAL A 14 2.29 0.11 -18.56
C VAL A 14 1.55 0.94 -17.53
N TRP A 15 0.34 1.35 -17.86
CA TRP A 15 -0.58 1.97 -16.92
C TRP A 15 -1.39 0.88 -16.19
N MET A 16 -1.33 0.90 -14.86
CA MET A 16 -2.10 0.02 -13.98
C MET A 16 -3.19 0.85 -13.32
N ILE A 17 -4.46 0.51 -13.55
CA ILE A 17 -5.59 1.32 -13.13
C ILE A 17 -6.58 0.45 -12.36
N ASP A 18 -6.86 0.85 -11.11
CA ASP A 18 -8.04 0.39 -10.39
C ASP A 18 -9.06 1.53 -10.35
N PRO A 19 -10.19 1.42 -11.08
CA PRO A 19 -11.22 2.46 -11.05
C PRO A 19 -11.96 2.53 -9.70
N MET A 20 -11.90 1.50 -8.85
CA MET A 20 -12.58 1.46 -7.56
C MET A 20 -11.98 0.42 -6.61
N ASP A 21 -10.84 0.76 -6.02
CA ASP A 21 -10.28 0.00 -4.90
C ASP A 21 -11.07 0.29 -3.61
N GLY A 22 -11.39 -0.75 -2.84
CA GLY A 22 -12.31 -0.65 -1.70
C GLY A 22 -13.79 -0.80 -2.08
N THR A 23 -14.10 -1.58 -3.12
CA THR A 23 -15.48 -1.84 -3.58
C THR A 23 -16.43 -2.27 -2.44
N ARG A 24 -15.97 -3.05 -1.45
CA ARG A 24 -16.79 -3.45 -0.29
C ARG A 24 -17.19 -2.24 0.57
N GLU A 25 -16.27 -1.33 0.79
CA GLU A 25 -16.48 -0.11 1.56
C GLU A 25 -17.31 0.91 0.79
N PHE A 26 -17.22 0.94 -0.55
CA PHE A 26 -18.14 1.68 -1.42
C PHE A 26 -19.57 1.19 -1.26
N ILE A 27 -19.80 -0.13 -1.43
CA ILE A 27 -21.13 -0.76 -1.28
C ILE A 27 -21.67 -0.55 0.14
N ALA A 28 -20.80 -0.57 1.16
CA ALA A 28 -21.18 -0.35 2.54
C ALA A 28 -21.34 1.15 2.92
N HIS A 29 -21.23 2.08 1.96
CA HIS A 29 -21.33 3.53 2.18
C HIS A 29 -20.40 4.08 3.27
N ARG A 30 -19.18 3.54 3.37
CA ARG A 30 -18.20 3.94 4.40
C ARG A 30 -17.24 5.03 3.95
N GLY A 31 -17.21 5.36 2.65
CA GLY A 31 -16.33 6.39 2.10
C GLY A 31 -14.84 6.04 2.07
N GLU A 32 -14.49 4.77 2.30
CA GLU A 32 -13.11 4.27 2.30
C GLU A 32 -12.80 3.53 1.00
N PHE A 33 -12.93 4.23 -0.13
CA PHE A 33 -12.60 3.72 -1.46
C PHE A 33 -11.81 4.77 -2.24
N ALA A 34 -11.06 4.33 -3.25
CA ALA A 34 -10.20 5.19 -4.03
C ALA A 34 -10.14 4.78 -5.51
N VAL A 35 -9.85 5.74 -6.37
CA VAL A 35 -9.34 5.48 -7.72
C VAL A 35 -7.82 5.42 -7.63
N GLN A 36 -7.22 4.39 -8.22
CA GLN A 36 -5.77 4.24 -8.27
C GLN A 36 -5.27 4.23 -9.72
N ILE A 37 -4.21 5.00 -9.98
CA ILE A 37 -3.52 5.02 -11.27
C ILE A 37 -2.02 4.94 -10.99
N GLY A 38 -1.36 3.97 -11.58
CA GLY A 38 0.09 3.85 -11.55
C GLY A 38 0.67 3.70 -12.94
N LEU A 39 1.87 4.24 -13.15
CA LEU A 39 2.67 4.01 -14.35
C LEU A 39 3.91 3.20 -13.96
N VAL A 40 4.07 2.06 -14.61
CA VAL A 40 5.26 1.22 -14.54
C VAL A 40 6.13 1.51 -15.76
N VAL A 41 7.43 1.73 -15.55
CA VAL A 41 8.45 1.78 -16.59
C VAL A 41 9.50 0.72 -16.28
N ASP A 42 9.67 -0.23 -17.21
CA ASP A 42 10.59 -1.36 -17.09
C ASP A 42 10.46 -2.13 -15.76
N GLY A 43 9.21 -2.34 -15.33
CA GLY A 43 8.90 -3.06 -14.09
C GLY A 43 8.98 -2.22 -12.82
N THR A 44 9.41 -0.96 -12.92
CA THR A 44 9.47 -0.03 -11.78
C THR A 44 8.28 0.93 -11.81
N PRO A 45 7.48 1.05 -10.74
CA PRO A 45 6.51 2.12 -10.58
C PRO A 45 7.21 3.49 -10.51
N VAL A 46 6.93 4.36 -11.47
CA VAL A 46 7.57 5.68 -11.61
C VAL A 46 6.60 6.84 -11.42
N LEU A 47 5.29 6.61 -11.46
CA LEU A 47 4.27 7.61 -11.18
C LEU A 47 3.07 6.92 -10.52
N GLY A 48 2.47 7.61 -9.56
CA GLY A 48 1.30 7.12 -8.84
C GLY A 48 0.32 8.23 -8.52
N VAL A 49 -0.96 7.92 -8.61
CA VAL A 49 -2.07 8.75 -8.19
C VAL A 49 -3.07 7.88 -7.42
N VAL A 50 -3.50 8.35 -6.26
CA VAL A 50 -4.58 7.77 -5.47
C VAL A 50 -5.55 8.88 -5.14
N TYR A 51 -6.80 8.76 -5.55
CA TYR A 51 -7.83 9.76 -5.29
C TYR A 51 -8.94 9.20 -4.40
N GLN A 52 -9.19 9.84 -3.27
CA GLN A 52 -10.31 9.56 -2.37
C GLN A 52 -11.43 10.59 -2.61
N PRO A 53 -12.52 10.23 -3.31
CA PRO A 53 -13.54 11.21 -3.68
C PRO A 53 -14.31 11.80 -2.50
N THR A 54 -14.54 10.99 -1.46
CA THR A 54 -15.34 11.36 -0.29
C THR A 54 -14.69 12.44 0.58
N GLU A 55 -13.36 12.47 0.62
CA GLU A 55 -12.59 13.44 1.40
C GLU A 55 -11.92 14.50 0.51
N ASN A 56 -12.15 14.43 -0.81
CA ASN A 56 -11.47 15.26 -1.81
C ASN A 56 -9.94 15.32 -1.58
N LYS A 57 -9.33 14.13 -1.41
CA LYS A 57 -7.89 13.95 -1.21
C LYS A 57 -7.27 13.28 -2.43
N LEU A 58 -6.28 13.92 -3.03
CA LEU A 58 -5.51 13.40 -4.16
C LEU A 58 -4.05 13.24 -3.74
N TYR A 59 -3.61 12.00 -3.57
CA TYR A 59 -2.21 11.67 -3.39
C TYR A 59 -1.58 11.50 -4.76
N SER A 60 -0.41 12.09 -4.98
CA SER A 60 0.33 11.96 -6.25
C SER A 60 1.83 11.97 -6.03
N ALA A 61 2.55 11.25 -6.89
CA ALA A 61 4.00 11.27 -6.92
C ALA A 61 4.54 10.87 -8.30
N ALA A 62 5.76 11.29 -8.59
CA ALA A 62 6.55 10.79 -9.71
C ALA A 62 8.01 10.69 -9.30
N LYS A 63 8.74 9.75 -9.92
CA LYS A 63 10.11 9.40 -9.58
C LYS A 63 11.02 10.64 -9.55
N GLY A 64 11.60 10.92 -8.38
CA GLY A 64 12.50 12.06 -8.16
C GLY A 64 11.82 13.43 -8.04
N LEU A 65 10.49 13.49 -8.03
CA LEU A 65 9.72 14.73 -7.90
C LEU A 65 9.06 14.87 -6.52
N GLY A 66 9.15 13.86 -5.66
CA GLY A 66 8.50 13.84 -4.34
C GLY A 66 7.03 13.43 -4.42
N ALA A 67 6.45 13.22 -3.23
CA ALA A 67 5.05 12.87 -3.03
C ALA A 67 4.26 14.06 -2.48
N PHE A 68 3.02 14.21 -2.91
CA PHE A 68 2.15 15.32 -2.51
C PHE A 68 0.73 14.85 -2.24
N LEU A 69 0.08 15.52 -1.29
CA LEU A 69 -1.36 15.48 -1.07
C LEU A 69 -1.97 16.79 -1.53
N GLU A 70 -2.93 16.73 -2.45
CA GLU A 70 -3.81 17.84 -2.77
C GLU A 70 -5.15 17.64 -2.06
N SER A 71 -5.54 18.61 -1.23
CA SER A 71 -6.82 18.60 -0.51
C SER A 71 -7.20 20.02 -0.12
N ASN A 72 -8.49 20.34 -0.21
CA ASN A 72 -9.04 21.67 0.15
C ASN A 72 -8.31 22.85 -0.52
N GLY A 73 -7.86 22.67 -1.77
CA GLY A 73 -7.14 23.70 -2.54
C GLY A 73 -5.67 23.91 -2.14
N ALA A 74 -5.13 23.11 -1.22
CA ALA A 74 -3.73 23.13 -0.83
C ALA A 74 -2.99 21.91 -1.40
N ARG A 75 -1.70 22.10 -1.73
CA ARG A 75 -0.77 21.03 -2.11
C ARG A 75 0.31 20.91 -1.04
N ILE A 76 0.34 19.76 -0.38
CA ILE A 76 1.14 19.50 0.82
C ILE A 76 2.18 18.43 0.47
N PRO A 77 3.49 18.66 0.68
CA PRO A 77 4.49 17.61 0.53
C PRO A 77 4.28 16.51 1.57
N LEU A 78 4.44 15.26 1.15
CA LEU A 78 4.27 14.08 2.01
C LEU A 78 5.62 13.50 2.40
N HIS A 79 5.74 13.15 3.68
CA HIS A 79 6.88 12.44 4.23
C HIS A 79 6.38 11.46 5.28
N VAL A 80 6.82 10.21 5.18
CA VAL A 80 6.53 9.22 6.22
C VAL A 80 7.17 9.62 7.55
N SER A 81 6.55 9.20 8.66
CA SER A 81 7.08 9.39 10.02
C SER A 81 8.40 8.63 10.23
N ASP A 82 9.32 9.13 11.04
CA ASP A 82 10.54 8.41 11.47
C ASP A 82 10.34 7.60 12.77
N GLU A 83 9.10 7.49 13.26
CA GLU A 83 8.79 6.79 14.50
C GLU A 83 9.12 5.29 14.42
N ALA A 84 9.84 4.80 15.43
CA ALA A 84 10.21 3.39 15.59
C ALA A 84 9.75 2.76 16.92
N THR A 85 9.19 3.59 17.82
CA THR A 85 8.75 3.21 19.17
C THR A 85 7.37 2.58 19.12
N ALA A 86 7.28 1.29 19.42
CA ALA A 86 6.06 0.50 19.27
C ALA A 86 4.80 1.09 19.93
N SER A 87 4.94 1.70 21.11
CA SER A 87 3.83 2.32 21.84
C SER A 87 3.24 3.57 21.16
N ARG A 88 4.00 4.22 20.28
CA ARG A 88 3.59 5.42 19.51
C ARG A 88 3.23 5.11 18.06
N MET A 89 3.54 3.90 17.58
CA MET A 89 3.18 3.47 16.24
C MET A 89 1.69 3.13 16.12
N THR A 90 1.21 3.23 14.88
CA THR A 90 -0.14 2.88 14.45
C THR A 90 -0.04 1.92 13.26
N MET A 91 -0.76 0.81 13.32
CA MET A 91 -0.87 -0.14 12.21
C MET A 91 -2.16 0.11 11.43
N ALA A 92 -2.03 0.45 10.15
CA ALA A 92 -3.16 0.49 9.24
C ALA A 92 -3.56 -0.95 8.86
N VAL A 93 -4.84 -1.28 8.99
CA VAL A 93 -5.34 -2.65 8.79
C VAL A 93 -6.54 -2.67 7.86
N SER A 94 -6.70 -3.74 7.08
CA SER A 94 -7.88 -3.89 6.24
C SER A 94 -9.13 -4.04 7.10
N ARG A 95 -10.13 -3.18 6.88
CA ARG A 95 -11.43 -3.27 7.56
C ARG A 95 -12.16 -4.59 7.22
N SER A 96 -12.13 -4.98 5.95
CA SER A 96 -12.86 -6.14 5.43
C SER A 96 -12.07 -7.46 5.38
N HIS A 97 -10.75 -7.40 5.57
CA HIS A 97 -9.84 -8.54 5.43
C HIS A 97 -8.82 -8.65 6.57
N TYR A 98 -9.15 -8.16 7.77
CA TYR A 98 -8.33 -8.40 8.95
C TYR A 98 -8.25 -9.90 9.28
N SER A 99 -7.04 -10.41 9.55
CA SER A 99 -6.79 -11.83 9.74
C SER A 99 -6.06 -12.11 11.04
N ARG A 100 -6.21 -13.33 11.57
CA ARG A 100 -5.50 -13.80 12.77
C ARG A 100 -3.98 -13.75 12.63
N ARG A 101 -3.48 -13.89 11.39
CA ARG A 101 -2.04 -13.77 11.07
C ARG A 101 -1.56 -12.32 11.27
N VAL A 102 -2.31 -11.34 10.77
CA VAL A 102 -1.99 -9.92 10.96
C VAL A 102 -2.09 -9.52 12.43
N ASP A 103 -3.10 -10.05 13.15
CA ASP A 103 -3.27 -9.81 14.59
C ASP A 103 -2.08 -10.34 15.42
N ALA A 104 -1.59 -11.54 15.11
CA ALA A 104 -0.40 -12.11 15.75
C ALA A 104 0.87 -11.30 15.47
N VAL A 105 1.03 -10.79 14.24
CA VAL A 105 2.14 -9.89 13.89
C VAL A 105 2.06 -8.58 14.69
N ARG A 106 0.87 -7.98 14.78
CA ARG A 106 0.64 -6.76 15.58
C ARG A 106 1.04 -6.98 17.04
N GLU A 107 0.61 -8.08 17.65
CA GLU A 107 0.95 -8.43 19.02
C GLU A 107 2.46 -8.59 19.22
N ARG A 108 3.12 -9.30 18.30
CA ARG A 108 4.57 -9.50 18.33
C ARG A 108 5.36 -8.21 18.16
N LEU A 109 4.83 -7.25 17.40
CA LEU A 109 5.38 -5.90 17.24
C LEU A 109 5.05 -4.96 18.41
N CYS A 110 4.20 -5.38 19.36
CA CYS A 110 3.70 -4.57 20.47
C CYS A 110 2.98 -3.28 20.04
N ILE A 111 2.38 -3.26 18.84
CA ILE A 111 1.64 -2.10 18.33
C ILE A 111 0.20 -2.17 18.84
N LYS A 112 -0.21 -1.16 19.62
CA LYS A 112 -1.56 -1.11 20.20
C LYS A 112 -2.56 -0.34 19.35
N ASN A 113 -2.09 0.69 18.65
CA ASN A 113 -2.96 1.55 17.86
C ASN A 113 -3.25 0.90 16.51
N LEU A 114 -4.53 0.79 16.18
CA LEU A 114 -5.02 0.30 14.90
C LEU A 114 -5.76 1.40 14.17
N LEU A 115 -5.54 1.47 12.86
CA LEU A 115 -6.30 2.33 11.94
C LEU A 115 -6.96 1.44 10.88
N PRO A 116 -8.22 1.00 11.10
CA PRO A 116 -8.93 0.21 10.11
C PRO A 116 -9.33 1.09 8.92
N LEU A 117 -8.97 0.69 7.71
CA LEU A 117 -9.30 1.38 6.46
C LEU A 117 -9.58 0.39 5.32
N GLY A 118 -10.60 0.68 4.51
CA GLY A 118 -10.74 0.20 3.14
C GLY A 118 -9.60 0.67 2.24
N SER A 119 -9.53 0.14 1.01
CA SER A 119 -8.56 0.51 -0.03
C SER A 119 -7.06 0.38 0.32
N VAL A 120 -6.27 -0.32 -0.50
CA VAL A 120 -4.81 -0.33 -0.36
C VAL A 120 -4.24 1.08 -0.43
N GLY A 121 -4.71 1.88 -1.40
CA GLY A 121 -4.27 3.26 -1.58
C GLY A 121 -4.49 4.14 -0.35
N LEU A 122 -5.65 4.04 0.33
CA LEU A 122 -5.91 4.85 1.52
C LEU A 122 -5.05 4.44 2.73
N LYS A 123 -4.78 3.13 2.89
CA LYS A 123 -3.86 2.65 3.93
C LYS A 123 -2.46 3.19 3.71
N VAL A 124 -1.98 3.19 2.47
CA VAL A 124 -0.67 3.74 2.11
C VAL A 124 -0.65 5.27 2.22
N GLY A 125 -1.74 5.95 1.84
CA GLY A 125 -1.91 7.40 2.05
C GLY A 125 -1.74 7.78 3.52
N ALA A 126 -2.34 7.02 4.45
CA ALA A 126 -2.17 7.23 5.87
C ALA A 126 -0.71 7.05 6.36
N LEU A 127 0.09 6.18 5.71
CA LEU A 127 1.53 6.10 5.97
C LEU A 127 2.26 7.36 5.48
N CYS A 128 1.92 7.84 4.28
CA CYS A 128 2.54 9.02 3.67
C CYS A 128 2.21 10.32 4.42
N GLU A 129 1.02 10.40 5.05
CA GLU A 129 0.62 11.49 5.94
C GLU A 129 1.23 11.38 7.36
N GLY A 130 1.92 10.27 7.69
CA GLY A 130 2.47 10.02 9.02
C GLY A 130 1.43 9.56 10.07
N GLY A 131 0.17 9.36 9.69
CA GLY A 131 -0.90 8.88 10.58
C GLY A 131 -0.83 7.37 10.88
N ALA A 132 -0.11 6.61 10.04
CA ALA A 132 0.20 5.20 10.23
C ALA A 132 1.67 4.90 9.90
N HIS A 133 2.16 3.77 10.39
CA HIS A 133 3.59 3.42 10.33
C HIS A 133 3.84 2.09 9.64
N VAL A 134 2.84 1.20 9.65
CA VAL A 134 2.91 -0.13 9.06
C VAL A 134 1.54 -0.54 8.53
N TYR A 135 1.54 -1.17 7.36
CA TYR A 135 0.40 -1.86 6.77
C TYR A 135 0.86 -3.23 6.26
N ILE A 136 0.12 -4.28 6.63
CA ILE A 136 0.46 -5.67 6.27
C ILE A 136 -0.78 -6.36 5.70
N HIS A 137 -0.59 -7.06 4.59
CA HIS A 137 -1.54 -8.02 4.03
C HIS A 137 -0.83 -9.34 3.75
N THR A 138 -1.20 -10.42 4.46
CA THR A 138 -0.50 -11.71 4.38
C THR A 138 -1.12 -12.70 3.38
N GLY A 139 -1.96 -12.23 2.46
CA GLY A 139 -2.72 -13.06 1.52
C GLY A 139 -2.49 -12.64 0.07
N ASN A 140 -3.18 -13.31 -0.86
CA ASN A 140 -3.06 -13.10 -2.30
C ASN A 140 -4.24 -12.30 -2.89
N ARG A 141 -4.88 -11.44 -2.09
CA ARG A 141 -6.09 -10.72 -2.52
C ARG A 141 -5.82 -9.39 -3.21
N THR A 142 -4.57 -8.92 -3.19
CA THR A 142 -4.18 -7.70 -3.89
C THR A 142 -3.63 -8.03 -5.26
N HIS A 143 -3.75 -7.08 -6.17
CA HIS A 143 -3.27 -7.13 -7.54
C HIS A 143 -2.28 -5.99 -7.81
N VAL A 144 -1.60 -6.06 -8.95
CA VAL A 144 -0.61 -5.05 -9.38
C VAL A 144 -1.21 -3.65 -9.48
N TRP A 145 -2.49 -3.52 -9.83
CA TRP A 145 -3.19 -2.22 -9.86
C TRP A 145 -3.52 -1.67 -8.46
N ASP A 146 -3.68 -2.53 -7.45
CA ASP A 146 -3.90 -2.10 -6.06
C ASP A 146 -2.64 -1.51 -5.42
N THR A 147 -1.47 -1.75 -6.01
CA THR A 147 -0.17 -1.51 -5.39
C THR A 147 0.71 -0.57 -6.19
N CYS A 148 0.62 -0.55 -7.52
CA CYS A 148 1.50 0.27 -8.37
C CYS A 148 1.47 1.77 -8.04
N GLY A 149 0.27 2.37 -8.03
CA GLY A 149 0.11 3.80 -7.70
C GLY A 149 0.55 4.12 -6.26
N PRO A 150 0.03 3.39 -5.25
CA PRO A 150 0.41 3.57 -3.85
C PRO A 150 1.91 3.38 -3.60
N GLU A 151 2.56 2.42 -4.25
CA GLU A 151 3.99 2.18 -4.08
C GLU A 151 4.84 3.34 -4.61
N ALA A 152 4.50 3.87 -5.79
CA ALA A 152 5.19 5.05 -6.34
C ALA A 152 5.10 6.24 -5.38
N ILE A 153 3.92 6.46 -4.77
CA ILE A 153 3.71 7.52 -3.77
C ILE A 153 4.52 7.25 -2.50
N LEU A 154 4.47 6.03 -1.97
CA LEU A 154 5.16 5.69 -0.73
C LEU A 154 6.68 5.83 -0.86
N ARG A 155 7.27 5.40 -1.99
CA ARG A 155 8.70 5.53 -2.26
C ARG A 155 9.15 6.99 -2.23
N GLU A 156 8.43 7.86 -2.92
CA GLU A 156 8.74 9.29 -2.97
C GLU A 156 8.46 10.01 -1.64
N ALA A 157 7.56 9.48 -0.81
CA ALA A 157 7.36 9.94 0.58
C ALA A 157 8.43 9.42 1.56
N GLY A 158 9.37 8.57 1.12
CA GLY A 158 10.45 8.01 1.94
C GLY A 158 10.14 6.67 2.62
N GLY A 159 9.00 6.05 2.32
CA GLY A 159 8.62 4.74 2.83
C GLY A 159 9.15 3.57 2.01
N ARG A 160 8.81 2.35 2.44
CA ARG A 160 9.18 1.10 1.76
C ARG A 160 7.99 0.17 1.59
N MET A 161 7.93 -0.51 0.45
CA MET A 161 6.94 -1.54 0.14
C MET A 161 7.63 -2.77 -0.46
N THR A 162 7.26 -3.95 0.03
CA THR A 162 7.76 -5.26 -0.43
C THR A 162 6.67 -6.32 -0.28
N ASP A 163 6.94 -7.53 -0.75
CA ASP A 163 6.20 -8.71 -0.30
C ASP A 163 6.60 -9.13 1.12
N ILE A 164 6.00 -10.20 1.66
CA ILE A 164 6.32 -10.73 3.00
C ILE A 164 7.72 -11.37 3.09
N SER A 165 8.38 -11.62 1.97
CA SER A 165 9.74 -12.17 1.87
C SER A 165 10.81 -11.07 1.83
N ASN A 166 10.41 -9.79 1.87
CA ASN A 166 11.26 -8.61 1.64
C ASN A 166 11.68 -8.42 0.17
N GLU A 167 11.05 -9.11 -0.77
CA GLU A 167 11.34 -8.95 -2.18
C GLU A 167 10.51 -7.78 -2.76
N PRO A 168 11.04 -7.05 -3.75
CA PRO A 168 10.26 -6.06 -4.48
C PRO A 168 8.98 -6.68 -5.08
N LEU A 169 7.90 -5.91 -5.11
CA LEU A 169 6.71 -6.32 -5.85
C LEU A 169 7.01 -6.39 -7.35
N GLU A 170 6.49 -7.41 -8.02
CA GLU A 170 6.76 -7.67 -9.44
C GLU A 170 5.58 -7.22 -10.32
N TYR A 171 5.83 -6.26 -11.21
CA TYR A 171 4.82 -5.67 -12.09
C TYR A 171 4.85 -6.23 -13.52
N ARG A 172 5.86 -7.03 -13.87
CA ARG A 172 6.03 -7.75 -15.14
C ARG A 172 5.84 -9.25 -15.00
N ALA A 173 5.25 -9.74 -13.92
CA ALA A 173 4.86 -11.14 -13.80
C ALA A 173 3.70 -11.46 -14.74
N HIS A 174 3.57 -12.72 -15.17
CA HIS A 174 2.37 -13.19 -15.89
C HIS A 174 1.11 -13.09 -15.03
N ALA A 175 1.22 -13.36 -13.72
CA ALA A 175 0.13 -13.17 -12.78
C ALA A 175 -0.05 -11.68 -12.47
N VAL A 176 -1.29 -11.22 -12.46
CA VAL A 176 -1.66 -9.88 -11.99
C VAL A 176 -1.92 -9.81 -10.49
N GLN A 177 -2.05 -10.96 -9.83
CA GLN A 177 -2.15 -11.07 -8.37
C GLN A 177 -0.78 -10.91 -7.73
N ASN A 178 -0.74 -10.32 -6.54
CA ASN A 178 0.43 -10.34 -5.66
C ASN A 178 0.37 -11.59 -4.79
N PRO A 179 1.11 -12.68 -5.12
CA PRO A 179 0.91 -13.97 -4.46
C PRO A 179 1.43 -14.00 -3.02
N ASN A 180 2.45 -13.19 -2.72
CA ASN A 180 3.21 -13.23 -1.47
C ASN A 180 2.82 -12.12 -0.50
N GLY A 181 1.59 -11.59 -0.60
CA GLY A 181 1.16 -10.51 0.26
C GLY A 181 1.95 -9.22 0.06
N LEU A 182 1.90 -8.37 1.08
CA LEU A 182 2.34 -6.99 1.02
C LEU A 182 2.72 -6.50 2.42
N ILE A 183 3.86 -5.82 2.51
CA ILE A 183 4.29 -5.03 3.66
C ILE A 183 4.60 -3.63 3.17
N ALA A 184 3.96 -2.63 3.75
CA ALA A 184 4.28 -1.21 3.55
C ALA A 184 4.62 -0.59 4.91
N THR A 185 5.70 0.19 4.99
CA THR A 185 6.11 0.87 6.23
C THR A 185 6.68 2.26 5.96
N ASN A 186 6.93 2.98 7.04
CA ASN A 186 7.67 4.25 7.04
C ASN A 186 9.18 4.12 6.73
N GLY A 187 9.63 2.99 6.17
CA GLY A 187 11.03 2.76 5.83
C GLY A 187 11.89 2.34 7.02
N VAL A 188 11.97 3.16 8.07
CA VAL A 188 12.91 2.97 9.20
C VAL A 188 12.68 1.68 9.99
N ILE A 189 11.43 1.18 10.07
CA ILE A 189 11.11 -0.08 10.76
C ILE A 189 11.02 -1.31 9.84
N HIS A 190 11.22 -1.14 8.53
CA HIS A 190 10.80 -2.12 7.53
C HIS A 190 11.42 -3.50 7.76
N ASP A 191 12.74 -3.59 7.91
CA ASP A 191 13.43 -4.88 8.04
C ASP A 191 13.05 -5.60 9.35
N ARG A 192 12.82 -4.84 10.45
CA ARG A 192 12.30 -5.40 11.70
C ARG A 192 10.90 -5.96 11.52
N VAL A 193 10.03 -5.25 10.80
CA VAL A 193 8.66 -5.70 10.53
C VAL A 193 8.67 -6.98 9.69
N VAL A 194 9.46 -7.03 8.63
CA VAL A 194 9.64 -8.23 7.78
C VAL A 194 10.07 -9.43 8.63
N GLN A 195 11.11 -9.29 9.44
CA GLN A 195 11.60 -10.37 10.30
C GLN A 195 10.52 -10.91 11.23
N VAL A 196 9.71 -10.03 11.82
CA VAL A 196 8.60 -10.42 12.68
C VAL A 196 7.49 -11.11 11.88
N VAL A 197 7.14 -10.59 10.69
CA VAL A 197 6.17 -11.24 9.81
C VAL A 197 6.60 -12.66 9.46
N GLN A 198 7.85 -12.85 9.04
CA GLN A 198 8.39 -14.16 8.68
C GLN A 198 8.33 -15.13 9.87
N SER A 199 8.85 -14.71 11.03
CA SER A 199 8.84 -15.52 12.25
C SER A 199 7.43 -15.89 12.71
N VAL A 200 6.46 -14.97 12.60
CA VAL A 200 5.07 -15.27 12.97
C VAL A 200 4.44 -16.21 11.95
N LEU A 201 4.63 -16.00 10.65
CA LEU A 201 4.00 -16.83 9.63
C LEU A 201 4.53 -18.28 9.62
N GLU A 202 5.78 -18.51 10.04
CA GLU A 202 6.31 -19.85 10.28
C GLU A 202 5.50 -20.64 11.32
N SER A 203 4.97 -19.96 12.36
CA SER A 203 4.14 -20.63 13.38
C SER A 203 2.70 -20.94 12.92
N PHE A 204 2.33 -20.54 11.71
CA PHE A 204 1.03 -20.84 11.09
C PHE A 204 1.14 -21.91 9.98
N ARG A 205 2.33 -22.49 9.76
CA ARG A 205 2.56 -23.64 8.88
C ARG A 205 2.37 -24.93 9.68
#